data_AF-A0A518GCG4-F1
#
_entry.id   AF-A0A518GCG4-F1
#
_cell.length_a   1.000
_cell.length_b   1.000
_cell.length_c   1.000
_cell.angle_alpha   90.00
_cell.angle_beta   90.00
_cell.angle_gamma   90.00
#
_symmetry.space_group_name_H-M   'P 1'
#
loop_
_entity.id
_entity.type
_entity.pdbx_description
1 polymer ?
#
loop_
_entity_poly.entity_id
_entity_poly.type
_entity_poly.pdbx_seq_one_letter_code
_entity_poly.pdbx_strand_id
1 'polypeptide(L)'
;MQGLPSVYRNKLASPLQVFRVWRMPSSFAALGPVRAYRMGLLVVCLMICLVTAGANAQDAPPPETTAALENNDAPETTEGRESGAEKSSDPVAESGLQPEPPDEQQILESIAGLNDSSYRARQLARWRLEQHPVASLKVIQQVIDRVDHNTGAQLIELLGTLATENDLQIGLTARRILQEVAGQVTYAGALARTTLQAIDDVQEAQAVQKLKLHGAKLHHGPIRLYNDEAMSTANLQSVLELDISFDWNRDAVQRIRFLKSIDTLYINGLRLERELLESISHLSNLRNLKFRHVEVSPDDFALLRELVDIEYLEISYSNIDDSAVELLSSLPVSQYLRLFGTEVTQEGVAKISKQLDSVKIFYGHGGFLGVAAPQAVVTQVVPGSAADLAGIQLEDRLDLVGDVPIKNFDELRSELGKYRVGEPIQVTLTRAPESRRRLRMLPAPVPIPDDKPQPDKDGEQPSEDQVIVVTVKLGEEPSY
;
A
#
# COMPACT_ATOMS: atom_id res chain seq x y z
N MET A 1 -32.55 20.96 46.38
CA MET A 1 -31.30 20.18 46.47
C MET A 1 -31.59 18.80 45.92
N GLN A 2 -31.01 18.25 44.86
CA GLN A 2 -29.93 18.58 43.92
C GLN A 2 -30.18 17.75 42.62
N GLY A 3 -29.89 18.33 41.44
CA GLY A 3 -29.30 17.64 40.26
C GLY A 3 -30.11 16.72 39.32
N LEU A 4 -30.68 17.29 38.23
CA LEU A 4 -30.53 16.96 36.76
C LEU A 4 -30.68 15.49 36.21
N PRO A 5 -31.11 15.27 34.94
CA PRO A 5 -32.50 15.19 34.47
C PRO A 5 -32.91 13.85 33.80
N SER A 6 -34.20 13.53 33.85
CA SER A 6 -34.84 12.45 33.08
C SER A 6 -35.42 12.96 31.76
N VAL A 7 -34.90 12.55 30.60
CA VAL A 7 -35.67 12.55 29.34
C VAL A 7 -35.20 11.41 28.42
N TYR A 8 -35.63 10.18 28.70
CA TYR A 8 -35.86 9.15 27.67
C TYR A 8 -37.02 8.27 28.14
N ARG A 9 -38.24 8.80 28.03
CA ARG A 9 -39.47 8.02 28.03
C ARG A 9 -40.39 8.58 26.96
N ASN A 10 -40.68 7.74 25.96
CA ASN A 10 -41.79 7.75 24.99
C ASN A 10 -41.23 7.24 23.65
N LYS A 11 -41.85 6.31 22.91
CA LYS A 11 -43.10 5.56 23.00
C LYS A 11 -42.91 4.36 22.06
N LEU A 12 -43.24 3.16 22.52
CA LEU A 12 -43.52 2.02 21.64
C LEU A 12 -44.73 2.39 20.76
N ALA A 13 -44.57 2.35 19.45
CA ALA A 13 -45.67 2.40 18.48
C ALA A 13 -45.55 1.18 17.55
N SER A 14 -46.68 0.50 17.38
CA SER A 14 -46.91 -0.78 16.72
C SER A 14 -46.55 -0.84 15.21
N PRO A 15 -46.39 -2.03 14.61
CA PRO A 15 -45.77 -2.23 13.29
C PRO A 15 -46.57 -1.79 12.03
N LEU A 16 -47.64 -1.00 12.17
CA LEU A 16 -48.60 -0.73 11.08
C LEU A 16 -48.77 0.75 10.68
N GLN A 17 -47.85 1.65 11.05
CA GLN A 17 -47.94 3.09 10.71
C GLN A 17 -46.76 3.69 9.92
N VAL A 18 -45.93 2.90 9.23
CA VAL A 18 -44.86 3.45 8.36
C VAL A 18 -45.26 3.53 6.87
N PHE A 19 -46.49 3.17 6.51
CA PHE A 19 -47.02 3.34 5.15
C PHE A 19 -47.78 4.66 4.99
N ARG A 20 -47.05 5.79 4.92
CA ARG A 20 -47.43 6.96 4.09
C ARG A 20 -46.35 8.03 4.20
N VAL A 21 -46.00 8.58 3.03
CA VAL A 21 -45.06 9.70 2.77
C VAL A 21 -43.66 9.22 2.36
N TRP A 22 -43.58 8.68 1.16
CA TRP A 22 -42.45 8.90 0.25
C TRP A 22 -43.01 9.43 -1.06
N ARG A 23 -43.00 10.76 -1.23
CA ARG A 23 -43.09 11.39 -2.55
C ARG A 23 -41.69 11.27 -3.17
N MET A 24 -41.56 10.52 -4.27
CA MET A 24 -40.31 10.45 -5.02
C MET A 24 -39.93 11.86 -5.53
N PRO A 25 -38.66 12.29 -5.38
CA PRO A 25 -38.15 13.47 -6.07
C PRO A 25 -38.13 13.21 -7.59
N SER A 26 -38.47 14.23 -8.36
CA SER A 26 -38.54 14.24 -9.83
C SER A 26 -37.18 14.15 -10.56
N SER A 27 -36.20 13.47 -9.98
CA SER A 27 -34.84 13.30 -10.52
C SER A 27 -34.54 11.89 -11.04
N PHE A 28 -35.56 11.03 -11.21
CA PHE A 28 -35.40 9.63 -11.60
C PHE A 28 -35.77 9.29 -13.06
N ALA A 29 -35.98 10.29 -13.92
CA ALA A 29 -36.33 10.07 -15.32
C ALA A 29 -35.14 9.73 -16.24
N ALA A 30 -33.93 9.50 -15.72
CA ALA A 30 -32.71 9.29 -16.52
C ALA A 30 -31.95 7.99 -16.19
N LEU A 31 -32.62 6.94 -15.73
CA LEU A 31 -32.00 5.63 -15.50
C LEU A 31 -32.70 4.55 -16.33
N GLY A 32 -31.96 3.98 -17.29
CA GLY A 32 -32.44 2.89 -18.13
C GLY A 32 -32.81 1.62 -17.35
N PRO A 33 -33.60 0.71 -17.96
CA PRO A 33 -34.29 -0.40 -17.29
C PRO A 33 -33.35 -1.35 -16.52
N VAL A 34 -32.09 -1.47 -16.93
CA VAL A 34 -31.10 -2.35 -16.31
C VAL A 34 -30.67 -1.87 -14.91
N ARG A 35 -30.62 -0.55 -14.66
CA ARG A 35 -30.20 0.00 -13.36
C ARG A 35 -31.33 -0.01 -12.32
N ALA A 36 -32.58 0.15 -12.76
CA ALA A 36 -33.75 -0.03 -11.90
C ALA A 36 -33.90 -1.50 -11.43
N TYR A 37 -33.60 -2.46 -12.31
CA TYR A 37 -33.65 -3.89 -11.98
C TYR A 37 -32.58 -4.31 -10.97
N ARG A 38 -31.35 -3.79 -11.11
CA ARG A 38 -30.25 -4.03 -10.15
C ARG A 38 -30.53 -3.47 -8.76
N MET A 39 -31.19 -2.32 -8.67
CA MET A 39 -31.53 -1.73 -7.38
C MET A 39 -32.70 -2.44 -6.70
N GLY A 40 -33.68 -2.92 -7.47
CA GLY A 40 -34.77 -3.76 -6.96
C GLY A 40 -34.27 -5.10 -6.39
N LEU A 41 -33.30 -5.73 -7.05
CA LEU A 41 -32.69 -6.98 -6.57
C LEU A 41 -31.94 -6.79 -5.24
N LEU A 42 -31.26 -5.65 -5.07
CA LEU A 42 -30.49 -5.31 -3.88
C LEU A 42 -31.39 -5.11 -2.64
N VAL A 43 -32.57 -4.51 -2.83
CA VAL A 43 -33.57 -4.34 -1.76
C VAL A 43 -34.21 -5.68 -1.37
N VAL A 44 -34.45 -6.58 -2.34
CA VAL A 44 -34.98 -7.92 -2.06
C VAL A 44 -33.95 -8.79 -1.31
N CYS A 45 -32.68 -8.73 -1.69
CA CYS A 45 -31.60 -9.44 -0.95
C CYS A 45 -31.46 -8.92 0.49
N LEU A 46 -31.57 -7.61 0.72
CA LEU A 46 -31.48 -7.03 2.06
C LEU A 46 -32.64 -7.50 2.97
N MET A 47 -33.84 -7.64 2.41
CA MET A 47 -35.01 -8.13 3.13
C MET A 47 -34.93 -9.63 3.46
N ILE A 48 -34.34 -10.45 2.58
CA ILE A 48 -34.15 -11.88 2.82
C ILE A 48 -33.12 -12.11 3.96
N CYS A 49 -32.05 -11.32 4.02
CA CYS A 49 -31.05 -11.40 5.10
C CYS A 49 -31.62 -11.00 6.48
N LEU A 50 -32.58 -10.08 6.52
CA LEU A 50 -33.23 -9.68 7.79
C LEU A 50 -34.21 -10.72 8.31
N VAL A 51 -34.80 -11.55 7.44
CA VAL A 51 -35.74 -12.62 7.83
C VAL A 51 -35.02 -13.87 8.34
N THR A 52 -33.82 -14.18 7.80
CA THR A 52 -33.04 -15.36 8.24
C THR A 52 -32.28 -15.15 9.54
N ALA A 53 -31.94 -13.91 9.88
CA ALA A 53 -31.28 -13.57 11.15
C ALA A 53 -32.20 -13.68 12.39
N GLY A 54 -33.53 -13.65 12.20
CA GLY A 54 -34.52 -13.72 13.29
C GLY A 54 -34.96 -15.12 13.70
N ALA A 55 -34.56 -16.18 12.96
CA ALA A 55 -35.09 -17.54 13.14
C ALA A 55 -34.17 -18.49 13.94
N ASN A 56 -32.93 -18.10 14.26
CA ASN A 56 -31.93 -18.98 14.90
C ASN A 56 -31.73 -18.74 16.41
N ALA A 57 -32.69 -18.12 17.10
CA ALA A 57 -32.60 -17.85 18.53
C ALA A 57 -33.87 -18.26 19.28
N GLN A 58 -34.16 -19.56 19.34
CA GLN A 58 -34.93 -20.19 20.43
C GLN A 58 -34.87 -21.72 20.35
N ASP A 59 -34.71 -22.35 21.52
CA ASP A 59 -34.86 -23.77 21.87
C ASP A 59 -33.66 -24.73 21.69
N ALA A 60 -32.84 -24.82 22.77
CA ALA A 60 -32.07 -26.02 23.11
C ALA A 60 -32.22 -26.29 24.63
N PRO A 61 -32.64 -27.50 25.08
CA PRO A 61 -32.73 -27.84 26.50
C PRO A 61 -31.38 -28.32 27.08
N PRO A 62 -31.14 -28.18 28.40
CA PRO A 62 -29.85 -28.51 29.02
C PRO A 62 -29.72 -30.02 29.37
N PRO A 63 -28.49 -30.52 29.59
CA PRO A 63 -28.25 -31.96 29.80
C PRO A 63 -28.52 -32.39 31.25
N GLU A 64 -29.22 -33.51 31.41
CA GLU A 64 -29.47 -34.15 32.70
C GLU A 64 -28.25 -34.92 33.22
N THR A 65 -28.01 -34.76 34.52
CA THR A 65 -27.03 -35.46 35.34
C THR A 65 -27.74 -36.66 35.98
N THR A 66 -27.26 -37.88 35.78
CA THR A 66 -27.73 -39.05 36.55
C THR A 66 -26.61 -39.64 37.37
N ALA A 67 -26.76 -39.49 38.68
CA ALA A 67 -25.97 -40.10 39.73
C ALA A 67 -26.31 -41.60 39.88
N ALA A 68 -25.33 -42.31 40.43
CA ALA A 68 -25.35 -43.72 40.78
C ALA A 68 -26.43 -44.10 41.82
N LEU A 69 -26.97 -45.31 41.69
CA LEU A 69 -27.48 -46.10 42.82
C LEU A 69 -27.23 -47.60 42.55
N GLU A 70 -26.55 -48.22 43.52
CA GLU A 70 -26.34 -49.65 43.71
C GLU A 70 -27.65 -50.38 44.06
N ASN A 71 -27.84 -51.61 43.59
CA ASN A 71 -27.84 -52.80 44.47
C ASN A 71 -28.16 -54.12 43.73
N ASN A 72 -27.47 -55.15 44.23
CA ASN A 72 -27.45 -56.58 43.96
C ASN A 72 -28.78 -57.28 43.65
N ASP A 73 -28.72 -58.31 42.80
CA ASP A 73 -29.06 -59.69 43.18
C ASP A 73 -28.65 -60.71 42.09
N ALA A 74 -28.02 -61.81 42.52
CA ALA A 74 -27.77 -63.05 41.78
C ALA A 74 -28.55 -64.19 42.46
N PRO A 75 -28.86 -65.34 41.80
CA PRO A 75 -27.85 -66.40 41.68
C PRO A 75 -27.89 -67.28 40.40
N GLU A 76 -26.73 -67.89 40.15
CA GLU A 76 -26.39 -69.20 39.55
C GLU A 76 -27.37 -69.97 38.65
N THR A 77 -26.89 -70.40 37.47
CA THR A 77 -26.75 -71.83 37.11
C THR A 77 -25.71 -72.03 35.98
N THR A 78 -25.14 -73.23 35.99
CA THR A 78 -23.90 -73.75 35.42
C THR A 78 -23.95 -74.26 33.97
N GLU A 79 -22.73 -74.55 33.45
CA GLU A 79 -22.35 -75.37 32.28
C GLU A 79 -22.29 -74.64 30.92
N GLY A 80 -21.22 -74.63 30.13
CA GLY A 80 -19.95 -75.35 30.14
C GLY A 80 -19.55 -75.65 28.69
N ARG A 81 -18.46 -75.05 28.17
CA ARG A 81 -17.54 -75.72 27.22
C ARG A 81 -16.30 -74.88 26.91
N GLU A 82 -15.18 -75.58 27.03
CA GLU A 82 -13.80 -75.19 26.77
C GLU A 82 -13.51 -74.91 25.29
N SER A 83 -12.62 -73.96 24.99
CA SER A 83 -11.25 -74.26 24.53
C SER A 83 -10.61 -73.05 23.81
N GLY A 84 -9.29 -72.94 23.96
CA GLY A 84 -8.44 -72.19 23.03
C GLY A 84 -7.83 -70.91 23.60
N ALA A 85 -6.80 -71.08 24.43
CA ALA A 85 -5.86 -70.01 24.73
C ALA A 85 -4.97 -69.76 23.50
N GLU A 86 -4.90 -68.51 23.05
CA GLU A 86 -3.63 -67.98 22.53
C GLU A 86 -3.56 -66.47 22.75
N LYS A 87 -2.46 -66.07 23.40
CA LYS A 87 -2.09 -64.69 23.67
C LYS A 87 -1.51 -64.09 22.39
N SER A 88 -2.01 -62.93 21.97
CA SER A 88 -1.14 -61.89 21.41
C SER A 88 -1.70 -60.53 21.76
N SER A 89 -0.96 -59.87 22.65
CA SER A 89 -0.98 -58.45 22.90
C SER A 89 -0.38 -57.72 21.71
N ASP A 90 -1.11 -56.78 21.13
CA ASP A 90 -0.57 -55.50 20.65
C ASP A 90 -1.72 -54.49 20.59
N PRO A 91 -1.53 -53.25 21.09
CA PRO A 91 -2.55 -52.22 21.01
C PRO A 91 -2.57 -51.71 19.56
N VAL A 92 -3.74 -51.82 18.91
CA VAL A 92 -3.98 -51.21 17.60
C VAL A 92 -3.81 -49.70 17.75
N ALA A 93 -2.68 -49.19 17.28
CA ALA A 93 -2.51 -47.78 17.01
C ALA A 93 -3.44 -47.43 15.85
N GLU A 94 -4.51 -46.68 16.15
CA GLU A 94 -5.25 -45.91 15.16
C GLU A 94 -4.29 -44.87 14.57
N SER A 95 -3.48 -45.30 13.60
CA SER A 95 -2.83 -44.42 12.65
C SER A 95 -3.95 -43.79 11.83
N GLY A 96 -4.26 -42.54 12.12
CA GLY A 96 -5.05 -41.69 11.23
C GLY A 96 -4.31 -41.57 9.90
N LEU A 97 -4.56 -42.49 8.98
CA LEU A 97 -4.20 -42.32 7.58
C LEU A 97 -4.97 -41.11 7.08
N GLN A 98 -4.27 -39.98 6.94
CA GLN A 98 -4.70 -38.99 5.97
C GLN A 98 -4.71 -39.71 4.61
N PRO A 99 -5.82 -39.67 3.85
CA PRO A 99 -5.86 -40.31 2.55
C PRO A 99 -4.73 -39.74 1.68
N GLU A 100 -3.99 -40.63 1.01
CA GLU A 100 -2.93 -40.20 0.11
C GLU A 100 -3.48 -39.22 -0.93
N PRO A 101 -2.68 -38.21 -1.35
CA PRO A 101 -3.10 -37.27 -2.36
C PRO A 101 -3.53 -38.03 -3.63
N PRO A 102 -4.59 -37.56 -4.33
CA PRO A 102 -5.09 -38.25 -5.50
C PRO A 102 -4.00 -38.37 -6.56
N ASP A 103 -3.94 -39.54 -7.19
CA ASP A 103 -3.05 -39.76 -8.33
C ASP A 103 -3.50 -38.93 -9.56
N GLU A 104 -2.62 -38.83 -10.56
CA GLU A 104 -2.89 -38.07 -11.78
C GLU A 104 -4.15 -38.57 -12.52
N GLN A 105 -4.42 -39.87 -12.47
CA GLN A 105 -5.56 -40.47 -13.15
C GLN A 105 -6.88 -40.07 -12.48
N GLN A 106 -6.94 -40.02 -11.16
CA GLN A 106 -8.11 -39.54 -10.41
C GLN A 106 -8.41 -38.06 -10.69
N ILE A 107 -7.37 -37.25 -10.90
CA ILE A 107 -7.53 -35.85 -11.31
C ILE A 107 -8.07 -35.78 -12.75
N LEU A 108 -7.53 -36.57 -13.68
CA LEU A 108 -8.02 -36.63 -15.07
C LEU A 108 -9.48 -37.09 -15.16
N GLU A 109 -9.89 -38.07 -14.35
CA GLU A 109 -11.28 -38.52 -14.23
C GLU A 109 -12.19 -37.39 -13.71
N SER A 110 -11.71 -36.62 -12.73
CA SER A 110 -12.43 -35.45 -12.23
C SER A 110 -12.55 -34.37 -13.30
N ILE A 111 -11.50 -34.11 -14.09
CA ILE A 111 -11.56 -33.16 -15.22
C ILE A 111 -12.58 -33.64 -16.28
N ALA A 112 -12.57 -34.92 -16.65
CA ALA A 112 -13.54 -35.48 -17.58
C ALA A 112 -14.99 -35.36 -17.05
N GLY A 113 -15.17 -35.53 -15.74
CA GLY A 113 -16.46 -35.39 -15.05
C GLY A 113 -17.04 -33.97 -15.06
N LEU A 114 -16.25 -32.94 -15.38
CA LEU A 114 -16.75 -31.57 -15.51
C LEU A 114 -17.76 -31.43 -16.65
N ASN A 115 -17.70 -32.27 -17.68
CA ASN A 115 -18.65 -32.21 -18.80
C ASN A 115 -19.74 -33.28 -18.72
N ASP A 116 -19.93 -33.92 -17.54
CA ASP A 116 -20.97 -34.94 -17.36
C ASP A 116 -22.37 -34.33 -17.55
N SER A 117 -23.30 -35.10 -18.12
CA SER A 117 -24.71 -34.69 -18.26
C SER A 117 -25.40 -34.38 -16.92
N SER A 118 -25.02 -35.08 -15.85
CA SER A 118 -25.54 -34.92 -14.49
C SER A 118 -24.92 -33.73 -13.79
N TYR A 119 -25.74 -32.75 -13.40
CA TYR A 119 -25.29 -31.60 -12.61
C TYR A 119 -24.55 -32.03 -11.35
N ARG A 120 -25.06 -33.04 -10.63
CA ARG A 120 -24.44 -33.54 -9.40
C ARG A 120 -23.06 -34.13 -9.66
N ALA A 121 -22.87 -34.84 -10.77
CA ALA A 121 -21.56 -35.38 -11.14
C ALA A 121 -20.56 -34.26 -11.44
N ARG A 122 -20.97 -33.22 -12.18
CA ARG A 122 -20.13 -32.03 -12.44
C ARG A 122 -19.71 -31.31 -11.15
N GLN A 123 -20.66 -31.11 -10.22
CA GLN A 123 -20.35 -30.47 -8.93
C GLN A 123 -19.38 -31.31 -8.08
N LEU A 124 -19.56 -32.63 -8.05
CA LEU A 124 -18.65 -33.53 -7.33
C LEU A 124 -17.25 -33.55 -7.94
N ALA A 125 -17.15 -33.57 -9.28
CA ALA A 125 -15.90 -33.45 -10.01
C ALA A 125 -15.18 -32.14 -9.66
N ARG A 126 -15.88 -31.00 -9.71
CA ARG A 126 -15.33 -29.71 -9.32
C ARG A 126 -14.85 -29.70 -7.87
N TRP A 127 -15.69 -30.16 -6.94
CA TRP A 127 -15.35 -30.23 -5.53
C TRP A 127 -14.06 -31.05 -5.29
N ARG A 128 -13.89 -32.20 -5.95
CA ARG A 128 -12.65 -33.00 -5.85
C ARG A 128 -11.42 -32.23 -6.30
N LEU A 129 -11.54 -31.48 -7.40
CA LEU A 129 -10.44 -30.66 -7.89
C LEU A 129 -10.08 -29.54 -6.90
N GLU A 130 -11.08 -28.91 -6.28
CA GLU A 130 -10.92 -27.87 -5.25
C GLU A 130 -10.32 -28.41 -3.94
N GLN A 131 -10.57 -29.66 -3.56
CA GLN A 131 -9.95 -30.26 -2.37
C GLN A 131 -8.45 -30.53 -2.53
N HIS A 132 -7.94 -30.61 -3.76
CA HIS A 132 -6.55 -30.96 -4.05
C HIS A 132 -5.90 -29.95 -5.03
N PRO A 133 -5.86 -28.65 -4.69
CA PRO A 133 -5.54 -27.58 -5.63
C PRO A 133 -4.14 -27.73 -6.23
N VAL A 134 -3.13 -28.14 -5.45
CA VAL A 134 -1.75 -28.32 -5.95
C VAL A 134 -1.68 -29.42 -7.02
N ALA A 135 -2.30 -30.58 -6.78
CA ALA A 135 -2.33 -31.68 -7.74
C ALA A 135 -3.18 -31.32 -8.96
N SER A 136 -4.35 -30.71 -8.74
CA SER A 136 -5.26 -30.24 -9.78
C SER A 136 -4.57 -29.25 -10.72
N LEU A 137 -3.91 -28.22 -10.19
CA LEU A 137 -3.23 -27.19 -11.00
C LEU A 137 -2.14 -27.79 -11.89
N LYS A 138 -1.37 -28.75 -11.37
CA LYS A 138 -0.34 -29.45 -12.13
C LYS A 138 -0.92 -30.17 -13.35
N VAL A 139 -2.00 -30.93 -13.17
CA VAL A 139 -2.65 -31.69 -14.26
C VAL A 139 -3.38 -30.76 -15.21
N ILE A 140 -4.10 -29.75 -14.69
CA ILE A 140 -4.80 -28.74 -15.50
C ILE A 140 -3.82 -28.07 -16.47
N GLN A 141 -2.64 -27.65 -16.00
CA GLN A 141 -1.64 -27.03 -16.86
C GLN A 141 -1.24 -27.91 -18.06
N GLN A 142 -1.21 -29.24 -17.89
CA GLN A 142 -0.81 -30.17 -18.95
C GLN A 142 -1.90 -30.39 -20.01
N VAL A 143 -3.18 -30.26 -19.62
CA VAL A 143 -4.31 -30.69 -20.46
C VAL A 143 -5.18 -29.55 -20.96
N ILE A 144 -5.14 -28.36 -20.35
CA ILE A 144 -6.09 -27.26 -20.62
C ILE A 144 -6.14 -26.83 -22.09
N ASP A 145 -5.05 -27.01 -22.85
CA ASP A 145 -4.97 -26.67 -24.27
C ASP A 145 -5.62 -27.71 -25.21
N ARG A 146 -5.95 -28.89 -24.68
CA ARG A 146 -6.41 -30.05 -25.47
C ARG A 146 -7.84 -30.49 -25.13
N VAL A 147 -8.43 -29.94 -24.07
CA VAL A 147 -9.79 -30.25 -23.66
C VAL A 147 -10.84 -29.59 -24.56
N ASP A 148 -12.06 -30.12 -24.56
CA ASP A 148 -13.16 -29.51 -25.30
C ASP A 148 -13.59 -28.16 -24.70
N HIS A 149 -14.35 -27.39 -25.48
CA HIS A 149 -14.76 -26.02 -25.12
C HIS A 149 -15.50 -25.93 -23.77
N ASN A 150 -16.34 -26.91 -23.41
CA ASN A 150 -17.13 -26.86 -22.18
C ASN A 150 -16.25 -27.18 -20.97
N THR A 151 -15.41 -28.21 -21.07
CA THR A 151 -14.44 -28.56 -20.02
C THR A 151 -13.45 -27.42 -19.81
N GLY A 152 -12.90 -26.85 -20.89
CA GLY A 152 -12.01 -25.70 -20.82
C GLY A 152 -12.63 -24.49 -20.12
N ALA A 153 -13.92 -24.21 -20.37
CA ALA A 153 -14.62 -23.13 -19.70
C ALA A 153 -14.75 -23.35 -18.19
N GLN A 154 -15.07 -24.57 -17.74
CA GLN A 154 -15.16 -24.90 -16.32
C GLN A 154 -13.79 -24.90 -15.63
N LEU A 155 -12.73 -25.33 -16.32
CA LEU A 155 -11.37 -25.24 -15.81
C LEU A 155 -10.93 -23.78 -15.62
N ILE A 156 -11.28 -22.88 -16.53
CA ILE A 156 -10.99 -21.45 -16.37
C ILE A 156 -11.74 -20.85 -15.18
N GLU A 157 -13.00 -21.22 -14.97
CA GLU A 157 -13.77 -20.79 -13.79
C GLU A 157 -13.16 -21.29 -12.48
N LEU A 158 -12.75 -22.57 -12.44
CA LEU A 158 -12.02 -23.15 -11.32
C LEU A 158 -10.71 -22.40 -11.06
N LEU A 159 -9.91 -22.17 -12.10
CA LEU A 159 -8.66 -21.41 -11.99
C LEU A 159 -8.90 -20.00 -11.46
N GLY A 160 -9.98 -19.33 -11.87
CA GLY A 160 -10.37 -18.03 -11.31
C GLY A 160 -10.67 -18.10 -9.81
N THR A 161 -11.36 -19.16 -9.38
CA THR A 161 -11.66 -19.43 -7.96
C THR A 161 -10.36 -19.62 -7.18
N LEU A 162 -9.50 -20.55 -7.63
CA LEU A 162 -8.20 -20.87 -7.03
C LEU A 162 -7.26 -19.65 -7.00
N ALA A 163 -7.32 -18.80 -8.03
CA ALA A 163 -6.52 -17.58 -8.11
C ALA A 163 -6.85 -16.59 -6.97
N THR A 164 -8.09 -16.59 -6.46
CA THR A 164 -8.56 -15.70 -5.39
C THR A 164 -8.55 -16.34 -4.00
N GLU A 165 -7.96 -17.53 -3.86
CA GLU A 165 -7.81 -18.20 -2.57
C GLU A 165 -6.81 -17.49 -1.64
N ASN A 166 -6.88 -17.84 -0.36
CA ASN A 166 -6.02 -17.23 0.66
C ASN A 166 -4.55 -17.59 0.49
N ASP A 167 -4.27 -18.82 0.04
CA ASP A 167 -2.94 -19.32 -0.22
C ASP A 167 -2.33 -18.62 -1.44
N LEU A 168 -1.20 -17.95 -1.22
CA LEU A 168 -0.56 -17.15 -2.26
C LEU A 168 0.00 -18.00 -3.39
N GLN A 169 0.57 -19.17 -3.10
CA GLN A 169 1.23 -20.00 -4.10
C GLN A 169 0.20 -20.69 -5.00
N ILE A 170 -0.91 -21.14 -4.44
CA ILE A 170 -2.06 -21.62 -5.22
C ILE A 170 -2.57 -20.49 -6.11
N GLY A 171 -2.77 -19.30 -5.53
CA GLY A 171 -3.26 -18.12 -6.25
C GLY A 171 -2.38 -17.72 -7.44
N LEU A 172 -1.06 -17.64 -7.22
CA LEU A 172 -0.06 -17.33 -8.25
C LEU A 172 -0.01 -18.39 -9.34
N THR A 173 -0.05 -19.67 -8.98
CA THR A 173 0.01 -20.77 -9.93
C THR A 173 -1.23 -20.80 -10.82
N ALA A 174 -2.42 -20.65 -10.24
CA ALA A 174 -3.67 -20.59 -10.98
C ALA A 174 -3.71 -19.38 -11.93
N ARG A 175 -3.28 -18.21 -11.44
CA ARG A 175 -3.17 -17.00 -12.26
C ARG A 175 -2.19 -17.16 -13.42
N ARG A 176 -1.03 -17.80 -13.21
CA ARG A 176 -0.05 -18.07 -14.26
C ARG A 176 -0.64 -18.94 -15.37
N ILE A 177 -1.36 -20.01 -15.02
CA ILE A 177 -2.03 -20.88 -16.00
C ILE A 177 -3.08 -20.06 -16.78
N LEU A 178 -3.87 -19.21 -16.10
CA LEU A 178 -4.80 -18.31 -16.78
C LEU A 178 -4.09 -17.36 -17.76
N GLN A 179 -2.92 -16.82 -17.40
CA GLN A 179 -2.12 -15.95 -18.28
C GLN A 179 -1.60 -16.69 -19.51
N GLU A 180 -1.13 -17.92 -19.34
CA GLU A 180 -0.68 -18.78 -20.45
C GLU A 180 -1.82 -19.05 -21.45
N VAL A 181 -2.99 -19.42 -20.96
CA VAL A 181 -4.18 -19.67 -21.79
C VAL A 181 -4.69 -18.37 -22.43
N ALA A 182 -4.67 -17.25 -21.69
CA ALA A 182 -5.09 -15.94 -22.18
C ALA A 182 -4.30 -15.43 -23.40
N GLY A 183 -3.04 -15.88 -23.56
CA GLY A 183 -2.20 -15.56 -24.71
C GLY A 183 -2.65 -16.24 -26.01
N GLN A 184 -3.53 -17.24 -25.94
CA GLN A 184 -3.98 -18.01 -27.10
C GLN A 184 -5.18 -17.36 -27.78
N VAL A 185 -5.25 -17.48 -29.11
CA VAL A 185 -6.39 -16.99 -29.92
C VAL A 185 -7.48 -18.07 -29.98
N THR A 186 -8.03 -18.43 -28.82
CA THR A 186 -9.07 -19.46 -28.64
C THR A 186 -10.24 -18.94 -27.81
N TYR A 187 -11.37 -19.67 -27.77
CA TYR A 187 -12.50 -19.35 -26.87
C TYR A 187 -12.06 -19.39 -25.41
N ALA A 188 -11.28 -20.41 -25.03
CA ALA A 188 -10.66 -20.52 -23.71
C ALA A 188 -9.76 -19.31 -23.41
N GLY A 189 -8.91 -18.87 -24.36
CA GLY A 189 -8.08 -17.68 -24.18
C GLY A 189 -8.88 -16.37 -24.01
N ALA A 190 -10.03 -16.22 -24.69
CA ALA A 190 -10.93 -15.08 -24.46
C ALA A 190 -11.56 -15.11 -23.05
N LEU A 191 -12.01 -16.29 -22.60
CA LEU A 191 -12.58 -16.47 -21.27
C LEU A 191 -11.53 -16.27 -20.17
N ALA A 192 -10.30 -16.76 -20.35
CA ALA A 192 -9.19 -16.58 -19.42
C ALA A 192 -8.83 -15.09 -19.26
N ARG A 193 -8.81 -14.31 -20.34
CA ARG A 193 -8.62 -12.83 -20.28
C ARG A 193 -9.72 -12.15 -19.47
N THR A 194 -10.97 -12.51 -19.72
CA THR A 194 -12.12 -11.97 -18.98
C THR A 194 -12.05 -12.35 -17.49
N THR A 195 -11.63 -13.57 -17.20
CA THR A 195 -11.46 -14.08 -15.84
C THR A 195 -10.34 -13.35 -15.11
N LEU A 196 -9.18 -13.15 -15.76
CA LEU A 196 -8.07 -12.37 -15.21
C LEU A 196 -8.52 -10.94 -14.84
N GLN A 197 -9.25 -10.28 -15.73
CA GLN A 197 -9.82 -8.94 -15.45
C GLN A 197 -10.78 -8.97 -14.25
N ALA A 198 -11.60 -10.01 -14.11
CA ALA A 198 -12.55 -10.12 -13.01
C ALA A 198 -11.89 -10.39 -11.65
N ILE A 199 -10.81 -11.18 -11.63
CA ILE A 199 -10.10 -11.50 -10.37
C ILE A 199 -9.10 -10.44 -9.95
N ASP A 200 -8.68 -9.55 -10.86
CA ASP A 200 -7.71 -8.48 -10.56
C ASP A 200 -8.15 -7.62 -9.38
N ASP A 201 -9.38 -7.11 -9.40
CA ASP A 201 -9.95 -6.27 -8.33
C ASP A 201 -10.01 -7.02 -6.98
N VAL A 202 -10.32 -8.32 -7.03
CA VAL A 202 -10.41 -9.16 -5.83
C VAL A 202 -9.03 -9.40 -5.22
N GLN A 203 -8.05 -9.75 -6.05
CA GLN A 203 -6.67 -9.98 -5.61
C GLN A 203 -6.03 -8.70 -5.08
N GLU A 204 -6.29 -7.56 -5.72
CA GLU A 204 -5.84 -6.26 -5.24
C GLU A 204 -6.43 -5.95 -3.87
N ALA A 205 -7.75 -6.08 -3.69
CA ALA A 205 -8.40 -5.83 -2.40
C ALA A 205 -7.85 -6.73 -1.27
N GLN A 206 -7.63 -8.02 -1.57
CA GLN A 206 -7.00 -8.97 -0.64
C GLN A 206 -5.55 -8.60 -0.32
N ALA A 207 -4.78 -8.19 -1.33
CA ALA A 207 -3.39 -7.75 -1.16
C ALA A 207 -3.32 -6.49 -0.28
N VAL A 208 -4.16 -5.49 -0.54
CA VAL A 208 -4.25 -4.27 0.28
C VAL A 208 -4.53 -4.61 1.74
N GLN A 209 -5.49 -5.49 2.02
CA GLN A 209 -5.81 -5.87 3.39
C GLN A 209 -4.63 -6.56 4.08
N LYS A 210 -3.98 -7.51 3.40
CA LYS A 210 -2.84 -8.25 3.97
C LYS A 210 -1.61 -7.35 4.15
N LEU A 211 -1.30 -6.50 3.17
CA LEU A 211 -0.18 -5.56 3.26
C LEU A 211 -0.34 -4.58 4.42
N LYS A 212 -1.55 -4.07 4.65
CA LYS A 212 -1.85 -3.23 5.83
C LYS A 212 -1.60 -3.95 7.15
N LEU A 213 -1.92 -5.25 7.23
CA LEU A 213 -1.62 -6.07 8.42
C LEU A 213 -0.11 -6.24 8.64
N HIS A 214 0.68 -6.22 7.56
CA HIS A 214 2.14 -6.23 7.59
C HIS A 214 2.77 -4.84 7.74
N GLY A 215 1.99 -3.80 8.05
CA GLY A 215 2.50 -2.45 8.33
C GLY A 215 2.64 -1.53 7.12
N ALA A 216 2.19 -1.95 5.93
CA ALA A 216 2.20 -1.06 4.76
C ALA A 216 1.17 0.07 4.93
N LYS A 217 1.55 1.29 4.57
CA LYS A 217 0.63 2.44 4.58
C LYS A 217 0.15 2.68 3.17
N LEU A 218 -1.13 2.41 2.94
CA LEU A 218 -1.80 2.73 1.68
C LEU A 218 -2.79 3.85 1.90
N HIS A 219 -2.61 4.94 1.16
CA HIS A 219 -3.43 6.14 1.29
C HIS A 219 -3.53 6.90 -0.04
N HIS A 220 -4.52 7.78 -0.13
CA HIS A 220 -4.63 8.73 -1.23
C HIS A 220 -4.21 10.11 -0.73
N GLY A 221 -3.19 10.68 -1.35
CA GLY A 221 -2.64 11.95 -0.87
C GLY A 221 -1.93 12.72 -1.96
N PRO A 222 -1.73 14.03 -1.77
CA PRO A 222 -0.85 14.80 -2.62
C PRO A 222 0.57 14.32 -2.38
N ILE A 223 1.31 14.02 -3.44
CA ILE A 223 2.74 13.76 -3.30
C ILE A 223 3.49 15.03 -3.45
N ARG A 224 4.37 15.21 -2.48
CA ARG A 224 5.37 16.27 -2.48
C ARG A 224 6.47 15.90 -3.47
N LEU A 225 6.23 16.14 -4.74
CA LEU A 225 7.26 16.11 -5.77
C LEU A 225 8.00 17.44 -5.72
N TYR A 226 9.27 17.40 -5.35
CA TYR A 226 10.12 18.58 -5.37
C TYR A 226 10.52 18.86 -6.82
N ASN A 227 9.91 19.88 -7.43
CA ASN A 227 10.43 20.52 -8.64
C ASN A 227 11.01 21.90 -8.28
N ASP A 228 11.75 22.51 -9.20
CA ASP A 228 12.43 23.80 -8.97
C ASP A 228 11.49 24.99 -8.74
N GLU A 229 10.18 24.88 -8.99
CA GLU A 229 9.30 26.06 -9.06
C GLU A 229 8.10 26.06 -8.10
N ALA A 230 7.66 24.91 -7.56
CA ALA A 230 6.69 24.82 -6.47
C ALA A 230 6.39 23.37 -6.06
N MET A 231 5.95 23.19 -4.81
CA MET A 231 5.29 21.96 -4.38
C MET A 231 4.00 21.74 -5.19
N SER A 232 4.01 20.82 -6.16
CA SER A 232 2.79 20.42 -6.85
C SER A 232 1.98 19.49 -5.93
N THR A 233 0.74 19.87 -5.61
CA THR A 233 -0.19 19.08 -4.78
C THR A 233 -1.48 18.73 -5.54
N ALA A 234 -1.49 18.92 -6.86
CA ALA A 234 -2.71 19.01 -7.65
C ALA A 234 -3.43 17.67 -7.90
N ASN A 235 -2.73 16.54 -7.78
CA ASN A 235 -3.33 15.22 -7.98
C ASN A 235 -3.23 14.37 -6.71
N LEU A 236 -4.39 13.84 -6.29
CA LEU A 236 -4.44 12.75 -5.31
C LEU A 236 -3.87 11.51 -5.99
N GLN A 237 -2.78 11.02 -5.43
CA GLN A 237 -2.09 9.84 -5.91
C GLN A 237 -2.40 8.67 -4.99
N SER A 238 -2.45 7.47 -5.56
CA SER A 238 -2.58 6.23 -4.80
C SER A 238 -1.19 5.79 -4.36
N VAL A 239 -0.90 5.96 -3.07
CA VAL A 239 0.45 5.81 -2.51
C VAL A 239 0.57 4.52 -1.70
N LEU A 240 1.63 3.76 -1.97
CA LEU A 240 2.12 2.69 -1.12
C LEU A 240 3.40 3.15 -0.43
N GLU A 241 3.39 3.24 0.90
CA GLU A 241 4.60 3.46 1.70
C GLU A 241 5.00 2.18 2.44
N LEU A 242 6.27 1.82 2.29
CA LEU A 242 6.93 0.74 2.99
C LEU A 242 8.13 1.32 3.73
N ASP A 243 8.09 1.33 5.05
CA ASP A 243 9.20 1.80 5.90
C ASP A 243 9.82 0.63 6.68
N ILE A 244 10.80 0.92 7.53
CA ILE A 244 11.47 -0.06 8.39
C ILE A 244 10.53 -0.86 9.31
N SER A 245 9.29 -0.41 9.53
CA SER A 245 8.29 -1.12 10.32
C SER A 245 7.47 -2.13 9.52
N PHE A 246 7.57 -2.11 8.19
CA PHE A 246 6.95 -3.09 7.32
C PHE A 246 7.54 -4.49 7.57
N ASP A 247 6.68 -5.50 7.62
CA ASP A 247 7.08 -6.89 7.74
C ASP A 247 7.45 -7.43 6.34
N TRP A 248 8.76 -7.43 6.07
CA TRP A 248 9.40 -7.82 4.80
C TRP A 248 9.39 -9.33 4.52
N ASN A 249 8.40 -10.08 5.03
CA ASN A 249 8.30 -11.50 4.72
C ASN A 249 7.96 -11.75 3.23
N ARG A 250 8.32 -12.95 2.74
CA ARG A 250 8.16 -13.33 1.32
C ARG A 250 6.71 -13.18 0.82
N ASP A 251 5.74 -13.56 1.64
CA ASP A 251 4.31 -13.51 1.29
C ASP A 251 3.81 -12.08 1.12
N ALA A 252 4.19 -11.17 2.03
CA ALA A 252 3.83 -9.76 1.97
C ALA A 252 4.47 -9.11 0.73
N VAL A 253 5.77 -9.31 0.52
CA VAL A 253 6.50 -8.76 -0.65
C VAL A 253 5.86 -9.22 -1.96
N GLN A 254 5.59 -10.53 -2.11
CA GLN A 254 5.00 -11.05 -3.34
C GLN A 254 3.60 -10.51 -3.63
N ARG A 255 2.84 -10.09 -2.61
CA ARG A 255 1.49 -9.52 -2.78
C ARG A 255 1.49 -8.11 -3.37
N ILE A 256 2.62 -7.39 -3.33
CA ILE A 256 2.75 -6.05 -3.93
C ILE A 256 2.37 -6.08 -5.41
N ARG A 257 2.69 -7.15 -6.14
CA ARG A 257 2.39 -7.29 -7.58
C ARG A 257 0.91 -7.16 -7.97
N PHE A 258 0.00 -7.28 -7.01
CA PHE A 258 -1.44 -7.16 -7.26
C PHE A 258 -1.96 -5.73 -7.13
N LEU A 259 -1.14 -4.76 -6.70
CA LEU A 259 -1.55 -3.39 -6.43
C LEU A 259 -1.62 -2.53 -7.70
N LYS A 260 -2.54 -2.85 -8.61
CA LYS A 260 -2.65 -2.17 -9.90
C LYS A 260 -3.10 -0.71 -9.79
N SER A 261 -3.78 -0.33 -8.73
CA SER A 261 -4.27 1.04 -8.53
C SER A 261 -3.22 2.02 -8.03
N ILE A 262 -2.06 1.53 -7.56
CA ILE A 262 -0.97 2.36 -7.05
C ILE A 262 -0.23 3.02 -8.20
N ASP A 263 -0.09 4.34 -8.11
CA ASP A 263 0.72 5.14 -9.03
C ASP A 263 2.03 5.62 -8.38
N THR A 264 2.16 5.48 -7.06
CA THR A 264 3.35 5.92 -6.34
C THR A 264 3.79 4.96 -5.25
N LEU A 265 5.09 4.68 -5.26
CA LEU A 265 5.78 3.85 -4.29
C LEU A 265 6.83 4.67 -3.53
N TYR A 266 6.71 4.68 -2.20
CA TYR A 266 7.74 5.15 -1.28
C TYR A 266 8.31 3.97 -0.51
N ILE A 267 9.62 3.78 -0.61
CA ILE A 267 10.36 2.81 0.19
C ILE A 267 11.42 3.54 0.99
N ASN A 268 11.38 3.36 2.31
CA ASN A 268 12.36 3.92 3.23
C ASN A 268 13.05 2.82 4.02
N GLY A 269 14.35 2.69 3.83
CA GLY A 269 15.21 1.76 4.56
C GLY A 269 15.40 0.41 3.89
N LEU A 270 16.46 -0.27 4.36
CA LEU A 270 16.94 -1.62 4.08
C LEU A 270 17.19 -1.99 2.60
N ARG A 271 17.69 -3.21 2.42
CA ARG A 271 18.16 -3.77 1.17
C ARG A 271 16.99 -4.17 0.27
N LEU A 272 16.95 -3.63 -0.95
CA LEU A 272 16.00 -4.02 -1.98
C LEU A 272 16.43 -5.37 -2.57
N GLU A 273 15.79 -6.43 -2.09
CA GLU A 273 15.98 -7.78 -2.64
C GLU A 273 15.30 -7.93 -4.00
N ARG A 274 15.79 -8.90 -4.79
CA ARG A 274 15.29 -9.19 -6.13
C ARG A 274 13.78 -9.45 -6.14
N GLU A 275 13.27 -10.24 -5.21
CA GLU A 275 11.84 -10.60 -5.14
C GLU A 275 10.92 -9.38 -4.96
N LEU A 276 11.39 -8.35 -4.27
CA LEU A 276 10.67 -7.09 -4.14
C LEU A 276 10.61 -6.35 -5.46
N LEU A 277 11.76 -6.20 -6.13
CA LEU A 277 11.85 -5.52 -7.43
C LEU A 277 11.07 -6.26 -8.53
N GLU A 278 11.05 -7.59 -8.51
CA GLU A 278 10.17 -8.40 -9.37
C GLU A 278 8.68 -8.18 -9.06
N SER A 279 8.32 -7.90 -7.81
CA SER A 279 6.93 -7.60 -7.45
C SER A 279 6.54 -6.18 -7.85
N ILE A 280 7.48 -5.23 -7.77
CA ILE A 280 7.32 -3.84 -8.22
C ILE A 280 7.19 -3.75 -9.74
N SER A 281 7.93 -4.57 -10.51
CA SER A 281 7.89 -4.53 -11.99
C SER A 281 6.52 -4.89 -12.57
N HIS A 282 5.65 -5.55 -11.79
CA HIS A 282 4.26 -5.85 -12.17
C HIS A 282 3.28 -4.68 -11.96
N LEU A 283 3.72 -3.58 -11.33
CA LEU A 283 2.88 -2.42 -11.05
C LEU A 283 2.71 -1.54 -12.30
N SER A 284 1.76 -1.91 -13.16
CA SER A 284 1.58 -1.31 -14.48
C SER A 284 1.19 0.17 -14.51
N ASN A 285 0.69 0.73 -13.40
CA ASN A 285 0.31 2.15 -13.28
C ASN A 285 1.30 2.98 -12.47
N LEU A 286 2.42 2.38 -12.04
CA LEU A 286 3.43 3.05 -11.23
C LEU A 286 4.13 4.14 -12.04
N ARG A 287 4.06 5.38 -11.56
CA ARG A 287 4.63 6.59 -12.19
C ARG A 287 5.69 7.25 -11.34
N ASN A 288 5.57 7.14 -10.02
CA ASN A 288 6.46 7.82 -9.10
C ASN A 288 7.11 6.80 -8.17
N LEU A 289 8.44 6.81 -8.11
CA LEU A 289 9.22 5.96 -7.24
C LEU A 289 10.13 6.83 -6.38
N LYS A 290 10.10 6.58 -5.08
CA LYS A 290 10.95 7.23 -4.10
C LYS A 290 11.62 6.16 -3.25
N PHE A 291 12.93 6.03 -3.44
CA PHE A 291 13.77 5.16 -2.64
C PHE A 291 14.64 6.00 -1.72
N ARG A 292 14.53 5.76 -0.42
CA ARG A 292 15.32 6.46 0.60
C ARG A 292 16.04 5.44 1.47
N HIS A 293 17.31 5.67 1.79
CA HIS A 293 18.09 4.79 2.68
C HIS A 293 18.08 3.32 2.21
N VAL A 294 18.14 3.11 0.89
CA VAL A 294 18.11 1.76 0.33
C VAL A 294 19.51 1.27 -0.05
N GLU A 295 19.69 -0.03 0.05
CA GLU A 295 20.82 -0.74 -0.54
C GLU A 295 20.30 -1.58 -1.71
N VAL A 296 20.89 -1.46 -2.90
CA VAL A 296 20.44 -2.24 -4.05
C VAL A 296 21.60 -2.66 -4.94
N SER A 297 21.56 -3.91 -5.40
CA SER A 297 22.47 -4.41 -6.42
C SER A 297 22.09 -3.83 -7.79
N PRO A 298 23.05 -3.34 -8.60
CA PRO A 298 22.77 -2.89 -9.96
C PRO A 298 22.02 -3.94 -10.81
N ASP A 299 22.35 -5.22 -10.64
CA ASP A 299 21.73 -6.31 -11.41
C ASP A 299 20.24 -6.47 -11.08
N ASP A 300 19.86 -6.32 -9.81
CA ASP A 300 18.46 -6.46 -9.40
C ASP A 300 17.67 -5.19 -9.75
N PHE A 301 18.29 -4.01 -9.64
CA PHE A 301 17.66 -2.73 -10.00
C PHE A 301 17.34 -2.63 -11.51
N ALA A 302 18.00 -3.44 -12.34
CA ALA A 302 17.66 -3.60 -13.76
C ALA A 302 16.24 -4.10 -14.02
N LEU A 303 15.59 -4.75 -13.04
CA LEU A 303 14.19 -5.17 -13.15
C LEU A 303 13.22 -3.98 -13.28
N LEU A 304 13.62 -2.77 -12.87
CA LEU A 304 12.81 -1.57 -13.05
C LEU A 304 12.70 -1.12 -14.51
N ARG A 305 13.48 -1.70 -15.43
CA ARG A 305 13.34 -1.47 -16.89
C ARG A 305 12.02 -1.99 -17.46
N GLU A 306 11.38 -2.94 -16.77
CA GLU A 306 10.10 -3.52 -17.17
C GLU A 306 8.91 -2.59 -16.88
N LEU A 307 9.12 -1.52 -16.10
CA LEU A 307 8.12 -0.48 -15.91
C LEU A 307 7.93 0.29 -17.23
N VAL A 308 6.75 0.88 -17.42
CA VAL A 308 6.39 1.47 -18.71
C VAL A 308 6.63 2.98 -18.76
N ASP A 309 6.34 3.70 -17.68
CA ASP A 309 6.35 5.17 -17.67
C ASP A 309 6.60 5.71 -16.26
N ILE A 310 7.87 5.90 -15.91
CA ILE A 310 8.27 6.50 -14.64
C ILE A 310 8.38 8.01 -14.84
N GLU A 311 7.41 8.78 -14.37
CA GLU A 311 7.47 10.23 -14.41
C GLU A 311 8.53 10.79 -13.45
N TYR A 312 8.65 10.19 -12.27
CA TYR A 312 9.53 10.67 -11.22
C TYR A 312 10.25 9.50 -10.55
N LEU A 313 11.59 9.52 -10.58
CA LEU A 313 12.43 8.62 -9.81
C LEU A 313 13.31 9.44 -8.86
N GLU A 314 13.21 9.15 -7.57
CA GLU A 314 14.10 9.69 -6.56
C GLU A 314 14.83 8.57 -5.85
N ILE A 315 16.14 8.73 -5.74
CA ILE A 315 17.03 7.87 -4.96
C ILE A 315 17.81 8.79 -4.03
N SER A 316 17.52 8.67 -2.74
CA SER A 316 18.04 9.55 -1.70
C SER A 316 18.76 8.75 -0.62
N TYR A 317 19.93 9.21 -0.18
CA TYR A 317 20.72 8.64 0.92
C TYR A 317 20.99 7.14 0.75
N SER A 318 21.32 6.71 -0.46
CA SER A 318 21.41 5.30 -0.84
C SER A 318 22.78 5.01 -1.46
N ASN A 319 23.26 3.77 -1.30
CA ASN A 319 24.59 3.36 -1.78
C ASN A 319 24.60 3.08 -3.28
N ILE A 320 24.35 4.11 -4.09
CA ILE A 320 24.42 4.07 -5.55
C ILE A 320 25.60 4.92 -6.02
N ASP A 321 26.50 4.33 -6.79
CA ASP A 321 27.71 4.95 -7.33
C ASP A 321 27.69 5.02 -8.87
N ASP A 322 28.82 5.42 -9.46
CA ASP A 322 28.98 5.54 -10.92
C ASP A 322 28.81 4.21 -11.68
N SER A 323 28.89 3.05 -11.00
CA SER A 323 28.65 1.76 -11.64
C SER A 323 27.20 1.59 -12.09
N ALA A 324 26.26 2.30 -11.45
CA ALA A 324 24.84 2.27 -11.79
C ALA A 324 24.45 3.25 -12.90
N VAL A 325 25.36 4.08 -13.41
CA VAL A 325 25.04 5.14 -14.40
C VAL A 325 24.38 4.59 -15.67
N GLU A 326 24.96 3.55 -16.27
CA GLU A 326 24.38 2.95 -17.49
C GLU A 326 23.00 2.34 -17.22
N LEU A 327 22.79 1.84 -16.01
CA LEU A 327 21.49 1.33 -15.60
C LEU A 327 20.49 2.46 -15.42
N LEU A 328 20.81 3.50 -14.66
CA LEU A 328 19.94 4.65 -14.41
C LEU A 328 19.49 5.31 -15.71
N SER A 329 20.39 5.43 -16.68
CA SER A 329 20.09 5.98 -18.02
C SER A 329 19.23 5.08 -18.90
N SER A 330 19.10 3.80 -18.56
CA SER A 330 18.26 2.85 -19.29
C SER A 330 16.87 2.67 -18.66
N LEU A 331 16.62 3.28 -17.51
CA LEU A 331 15.30 3.25 -16.88
C LEU A 331 14.32 4.12 -17.66
N PRO A 332 13.03 3.76 -17.67
CA PRO A 332 11.98 4.46 -18.42
C PRO A 332 11.53 5.75 -17.72
N VAL A 333 12.49 6.60 -17.31
CA VAL A 333 12.25 7.86 -16.62
C VAL A 333 11.93 8.95 -17.64
N SER A 334 10.77 9.61 -17.52
CA SER A 334 10.26 10.54 -18.53
C SER A 334 10.35 12.02 -18.14
N GLN A 335 10.29 12.38 -16.86
CA GLN A 335 10.30 13.80 -16.45
C GLN A 335 11.40 14.17 -15.46
N TYR A 336 11.53 13.45 -14.34
CA TYR A 336 12.40 13.87 -13.23
C TYR A 336 13.22 12.71 -12.66
N LEU A 337 14.52 12.94 -12.54
CA LEU A 337 15.45 12.06 -11.82
C LEU A 337 16.10 12.85 -10.69
N ARG A 338 15.94 12.40 -9.45
CA ARG A 338 16.59 13.00 -8.27
C ARG A 338 17.59 12.01 -7.68
N LEU A 339 18.83 12.46 -7.53
CA LEU A 339 19.93 11.72 -6.91
C LEU A 339 20.50 12.58 -5.77
N PHE A 340 20.08 12.32 -4.53
CA PHE A 340 20.53 13.08 -3.36
C PHE A 340 21.26 12.21 -2.36
N GLY A 341 22.44 12.63 -1.90
CA GLY A 341 23.20 11.85 -0.92
C GLY A 341 23.56 10.44 -1.42
N THR A 342 23.72 10.30 -2.74
CA THR A 342 24.27 9.10 -3.40
C THR A 342 25.79 9.25 -3.58
N GLU A 343 26.45 8.19 -4.04
CA GLU A 343 27.88 8.16 -4.38
C GLU A 343 28.16 8.40 -5.87
N VAL A 344 27.13 8.60 -6.70
CA VAL A 344 27.26 9.03 -8.10
C VAL A 344 28.03 10.35 -8.17
N THR A 345 29.02 10.43 -9.06
CA THR A 345 29.87 11.61 -9.24
C THR A 345 29.24 12.64 -10.18
N GLN A 346 29.81 13.85 -10.21
CA GLN A 346 29.41 14.87 -11.19
C GLN A 346 29.62 14.39 -12.63
N GLU A 347 30.69 13.63 -12.88
CA GLU A 347 30.98 13.01 -14.18
C GLU A 347 29.93 11.94 -14.53
N GLY A 348 29.51 11.14 -13.54
CA GLY A 348 28.41 10.17 -13.68
C GLY A 348 27.11 10.85 -14.09
N VAL A 349 26.69 11.89 -13.36
CA VAL A 349 25.49 12.69 -13.69
C VAL A 349 25.60 13.32 -15.08
N ALA A 350 26.78 13.83 -15.47
CA ALA A 350 26.99 14.39 -16.80
C ALA A 350 26.84 13.33 -17.91
N LYS A 351 27.11 12.05 -17.64
CA LYS A 351 26.81 10.95 -18.58
C LYS A 351 25.31 10.68 -18.66
N ILE A 352 24.63 10.61 -17.51
CA ILE A 352 23.16 10.41 -17.46
C ILE A 352 22.46 11.52 -18.24
N SER A 353 22.86 12.79 -18.02
CA SER A 353 22.29 13.95 -18.70
C SER A 353 22.46 13.93 -20.23
N LYS A 354 23.50 13.25 -20.75
CA LYS A 354 23.72 13.09 -22.19
C LYS A 354 22.91 11.94 -22.81
N GLN A 355 22.49 10.98 -21.99
CA GLN A 355 21.68 9.84 -22.42
C GLN A 355 20.19 10.13 -22.28
N LEU A 356 19.81 10.98 -21.30
CA LEU A 356 18.44 11.37 -20.98
C LEU A 356 18.19 12.87 -21.29
N ASP A 357 18.24 13.25 -22.57
CA ASP A 357 18.16 14.66 -23.01
C ASP A 357 16.86 15.40 -22.60
N SER A 358 15.78 14.68 -22.29
CA SER A 358 14.48 15.26 -21.90
C SER A 358 14.21 15.23 -20.39
N VAL A 359 15.04 14.54 -19.59
CA VAL A 359 14.81 14.34 -18.16
C VAL A 359 15.48 15.44 -17.37
N LYS A 360 14.74 16.08 -16.46
CA LYS A 360 15.29 17.04 -15.52
C LYS A 360 15.98 16.29 -14.38
N ILE A 361 17.31 16.41 -14.32
CA ILE A 361 18.12 15.75 -13.31
C ILE A 361 18.43 16.74 -12.18
N PHE A 362 18.07 16.35 -10.96
CA PHE A 362 18.49 17.04 -9.74
C PHE A 362 19.51 16.19 -9.02
N TYR A 363 20.63 16.82 -8.67
CA TYR A 363 21.74 16.15 -8.02
C TYR A 363 22.27 16.98 -6.86
N GLY A 364 22.64 16.31 -5.78
CA GLY A 364 23.36 16.92 -4.67
C GLY A 364 23.80 15.88 -3.64
N HIS A 365 24.69 16.24 -2.74
CA HIS A 365 25.22 15.35 -1.70
C HIS A 365 24.32 15.20 -0.47
N GLY A 366 23.07 15.68 -0.56
CA GLY A 366 22.00 15.39 0.39
C GLY A 366 21.96 16.27 1.64
N GLY A 367 22.84 17.27 1.75
CA GLY A 367 22.81 18.23 2.87
C GLY A 367 21.56 19.11 2.86
N PHE A 368 20.78 19.07 3.93
CA PHE A 368 19.54 19.83 4.09
C PHE A 368 19.63 20.82 5.26
N LEU A 369 19.44 22.11 4.95
CA LEU A 369 19.45 23.18 5.94
C LEU A 369 18.10 23.33 6.66
N GLY A 370 16.97 23.15 5.95
CA GLY A 370 15.63 23.26 6.54
C GLY A 370 15.04 24.66 6.63
N VAL A 371 15.32 25.51 5.64
CA VAL A 371 14.75 26.86 5.53
C VAL A 371 14.07 27.07 4.18
N ALA A 372 13.00 27.86 4.17
CA ALA A 372 12.51 28.49 2.94
C ALA A 372 13.07 29.92 2.91
N ALA A 373 13.99 30.19 2.00
CA ALA A 373 14.68 31.49 1.94
C ALA A 373 14.59 32.13 0.55
N PRO A 374 13.41 32.58 0.09
CA PRO A 374 13.30 33.31 -1.16
C PRO A 374 14.20 34.55 -1.10
N GLN A 375 15.01 34.76 -2.15
CA GLN A 375 16.01 35.84 -2.19
C GLN A 375 17.01 35.82 -1.03
N ALA A 376 17.34 34.63 -0.53
CA ALA A 376 18.22 34.43 0.62
C ALA A 376 17.71 35.04 1.94
N VAL A 377 16.41 35.38 2.04
CA VAL A 377 15.79 35.83 3.29
C VAL A 377 14.89 34.73 3.82
N VAL A 378 15.17 34.26 5.03
CA VAL A 378 14.43 33.18 5.69
C VAL A 378 12.99 33.61 5.94
N THR A 379 12.05 32.90 5.35
CA THR A 379 10.60 33.07 5.52
C THR A 379 9.96 31.93 6.29
N GLN A 380 10.66 30.80 6.42
CA GLN A 380 10.25 29.66 7.21
C GLN A 380 11.47 28.89 7.68
N VAL A 381 11.41 28.39 8.90
CA VAL A 381 12.37 27.43 9.46
C VAL A 381 11.58 26.17 9.82
N VAL A 382 12.05 25.01 9.36
CA VAL A 382 11.44 23.72 9.70
C VAL A 382 11.83 23.35 11.12
N PRO A 383 10.88 23.09 12.05
CA PRO A 383 11.20 22.70 13.42
C PRO A 383 12.05 21.43 13.46
N GLY A 384 13.08 21.41 14.32
CA GLY A 384 14.03 20.31 14.46
C GLY A 384 15.02 20.14 13.31
N SER A 385 15.00 21.03 12.31
CA SER A 385 15.97 21.01 11.22
C SER A 385 17.35 21.55 11.64
N ALA A 386 18.33 21.39 10.75
CA ALA A 386 19.68 21.91 10.95
C ALA A 386 19.70 23.42 11.23
N ALA A 387 18.87 24.19 10.53
CA ALA A 387 18.72 25.63 10.73
C ALA A 387 18.12 25.98 12.09
N ASP A 388 17.08 25.26 12.52
CA ASP A 388 16.44 25.46 13.82
C ASP A 388 17.44 25.18 14.97
N LEU A 389 18.17 24.06 14.88
CA LEU A 389 19.21 23.69 15.84
C LEU A 389 20.39 24.67 15.85
N ALA A 390 20.69 25.30 14.72
CA ALA A 390 21.70 26.35 14.62
C ALA A 390 21.22 27.74 15.04
N GLY A 391 19.93 27.89 15.39
CA GLY A 391 19.35 29.16 15.83
C GLY A 391 19.08 30.17 14.71
N ILE A 392 18.94 29.71 13.46
CA ILE A 392 18.46 30.53 12.34
C ILE A 392 16.97 30.83 12.56
N GLN A 393 16.57 32.06 12.28
CA GLN A 393 15.25 32.59 12.58
C GLN A 393 14.57 33.18 11.34
N LEU A 394 13.26 33.39 11.45
CA LEU A 394 12.48 34.15 10.48
C LEU A 394 13.11 35.54 10.23
N GLU A 395 13.12 35.97 8.98
CA GLU A 395 13.72 37.21 8.47
C GLU A 395 15.24 37.31 8.62
N ASP A 396 15.95 36.23 8.95
CA ASP A 396 17.41 36.22 8.78
C ASP A 396 17.74 36.28 7.28
N ARG A 397 18.68 37.13 6.90
CA ARG A 397 19.23 37.14 5.55
C ARG A 397 20.50 36.29 5.55
N LEU A 398 20.55 35.26 4.71
CA LEU A 398 21.70 34.38 4.55
C LEU A 398 22.67 35.03 3.55
N ASP A 399 23.81 35.50 4.03
CA ASP A 399 24.75 36.27 3.21
C ASP A 399 25.85 35.37 2.62
N LEU A 400 26.36 34.40 3.40
CA LEU A 400 27.44 33.50 2.99
C LEU A 400 27.17 32.06 3.45
N VAL A 401 27.54 31.09 2.62
CA VAL A 401 27.72 29.67 3.00
C VAL A 401 29.18 29.31 2.74
N GLY A 402 29.91 28.97 3.81
CA GLY A 402 31.37 28.97 3.78
C GLY A 402 31.90 30.34 3.38
N ASP A 403 32.65 30.39 2.29
CA ASP A 403 33.19 31.63 1.71
C ASP A 403 32.39 32.12 0.49
N VAL A 404 31.27 31.47 0.15
CA VAL A 404 30.50 31.76 -1.07
C VAL A 404 29.33 32.68 -0.75
N PRO A 405 29.22 33.85 -1.41
CA PRO A 405 28.11 34.77 -1.21
C PRO A 405 26.84 34.24 -1.84
N ILE A 406 25.73 34.36 -1.12
CA ILE A 406 24.41 33.85 -1.52
C ILE A 406 23.46 35.02 -1.74
N LYS A 407 22.89 35.13 -2.95
CA LYS A 407 21.95 36.21 -3.31
C LYS A 407 20.52 35.74 -3.48
N ASN A 408 20.34 34.46 -3.79
CA ASN A 408 19.04 33.88 -4.07
C ASN A 408 18.99 32.42 -3.58
N PHE A 409 17.79 31.83 -3.69
CA PHE A 409 17.54 30.48 -3.18
C PHE A 409 18.27 29.40 -4.00
N ASP A 410 18.46 29.62 -5.31
CA ASP A 410 19.10 28.66 -6.19
C ASP A 410 20.60 28.55 -5.92
N GLU A 411 21.27 29.69 -5.69
CA GLU A 411 22.67 29.74 -5.25
C GLU A 411 22.83 29.05 -3.88
N LEU A 412 21.92 29.32 -2.94
CA LEU A 412 21.92 28.65 -1.64
C LEU A 412 21.84 27.14 -1.79
N ARG A 413 20.88 26.66 -2.59
CA ARG A 413 20.66 25.22 -2.82
C ARG A 413 21.85 24.59 -3.53
N SER A 414 22.40 25.25 -4.54
CA SER A 414 23.57 24.78 -5.29
C SER A 414 24.79 24.64 -4.39
N GLU A 415 25.01 25.61 -3.49
CA GLU A 415 26.15 25.57 -2.57
C GLU A 415 25.96 24.51 -1.49
N LEU A 416 24.78 24.45 -0.86
CA LEU A 416 24.46 23.44 0.14
C LEU A 416 24.52 22.01 -0.43
N GLY A 417 24.15 21.85 -1.70
CA GLY A 417 24.22 20.58 -2.42
C GLY A 417 25.63 20.01 -2.56
N LYS A 418 26.69 20.79 -2.30
CA LYS A 418 28.08 20.31 -2.31
C LYS A 418 28.46 19.54 -1.04
N TYR A 419 27.74 19.75 0.05
CA TYR A 419 28.08 19.23 1.37
C TYR A 419 27.27 17.98 1.70
N ARG A 420 27.89 17.08 2.47
CA ARG A 420 27.25 15.83 2.91
C ARG A 420 26.41 16.06 4.17
N VAL A 421 25.50 15.13 4.43
CA VAL A 421 24.77 15.06 5.70
C VAL A 421 25.75 14.95 6.87
N GLY A 422 25.50 15.72 7.92
CA GLY A 422 26.32 15.78 9.12
C GLY A 422 27.60 16.60 8.99
N GLU A 423 27.95 17.08 7.79
CA GLU A 423 29.09 17.93 7.57
C GLU A 423 28.84 19.32 8.19
N PRO A 424 29.76 19.83 9.03
CA PRO A 424 29.62 21.16 9.62
C PRO A 424 29.99 22.22 8.58
N ILE A 425 29.04 23.11 8.28
CA ILE A 425 29.23 24.28 7.44
C ILE A 425 29.12 25.56 8.25
N GLN A 426 29.80 26.62 7.83
CA GLN A 426 29.55 27.95 8.39
C GLN A 426 28.55 28.69 7.51
N VAL A 427 27.54 29.28 8.15
CA VAL A 427 26.59 30.17 7.49
C VAL A 427 26.69 31.53 8.15
N THR A 428 27.00 32.55 7.35
CA THR A 428 26.96 33.94 7.82
C THR A 428 25.61 34.53 7.46
N LEU A 429 24.95 35.10 8.45
CA LEU A 429 23.64 35.71 8.29
C LEU A 429 23.59 37.10 8.91
N THR A 430 22.74 37.95 8.34
CA THR A 430 22.42 39.25 8.88
C THR A 430 21.05 39.20 9.54
N ARG A 431 21.00 39.55 10.83
CA ARG A 431 19.79 39.60 11.65
C ARG A 431 19.41 41.04 11.95
N ALA A 432 18.19 41.41 11.55
CA ALA A 432 17.61 42.68 11.96
C ALA A 432 17.28 42.67 13.47
N PRO A 433 17.45 43.80 14.17
CA PRO A 433 17.14 43.92 15.59
C PRO A 433 15.65 43.67 15.88
N GLU A 434 15.35 43.13 17.05
CA GLU A 434 13.97 42.74 17.45
C GLU A 434 12.95 43.89 17.33
N SER A 435 13.38 45.13 17.60
CA SER A 435 12.53 46.32 17.48
C SER A 435 12.04 46.54 16.04
N ARG A 436 12.89 46.32 15.03
CA ARG A 436 12.50 46.41 13.62
C ARG A 436 11.65 45.23 13.14
N ARG A 437 11.85 44.04 13.71
CA ARG A 437 10.99 42.87 13.43
C ARG A 437 9.57 43.06 13.95
N ARG A 438 9.41 43.58 15.18
CA ARG A 438 8.08 43.86 15.77
C ARG A 438 7.29 44.93 15.02
N LEU A 439 7.98 45.97 14.52
CA LEU A 439 7.34 47.06 13.77
C LEU A 439 6.72 46.59 12.43
N ARG A 440 7.30 45.56 11.79
CA ARG A 440 6.76 44.97 10.55
C ARG A 440 5.55 44.08 10.77
N MET A 441 5.32 43.59 12.00
CA MET A 441 4.15 42.78 12.35
C MET A 441 2.91 43.61 12.73
N LEU A 442 3.05 44.93 12.87
CA LEU A 442 1.90 45.81 13.12
C LEU A 442 1.23 46.15 11.78
N PRO A 443 -0.12 46.06 11.67
CA PRO A 443 -0.82 46.57 10.50
C PRO A 443 -0.50 48.05 10.31
N ALA A 444 -0.39 48.48 9.04
CA ALA A 444 -0.04 49.85 8.67
C ALA A 444 -0.79 50.86 9.57
N PRO A 445 -0.09 51.86 10.15
CA PRO A 445 -0.72 52.78 11.07
C PRO A 445 -1.88 53.48 10.36
N VAL A 446 -3.06 53.41 10.96
CA VAL A 446 -4.23 54.18 10.54
C VAL A 446 -3.83 55.66 10.50
N PRO A 447 -4.16 56.44 9.46
CA PRO A 447 -3.81 57.85 9.40
C PRO A 447 -4.47 58.56 10.59
N ILE A 448 -3.64 59.06 11.51
CA ILE A 448 -4.12 59.89 12.62
C ILE A 448 -4.28 61.31 12.07
N PRO A 449 -5.42 61.99 12.28
CA PRO A 449 -5.57 63.39 11.90
C PRO A 449 -4.55 64.26 12.65
N ASP A 450 -3.92 65.17 11.91
CA ASP A 450 -2.93 66.15 12.40
C ASP A 450 -3.51 67.04 13.51
N ASP A 451 -3.45 66.62 14.78
CA ASP A 451 -3.45 67.58 15.91
C ASP A 451 -3.04 66.99 17.28
N LYS A 452 -1.87 66.35 17.39
CA LYS A 452 -1.22 66.16 18.70
C LYS A 452 0.29 66.40 18.64
N PRO A 453 0.89 66.97 19.70
CA PRO A 453 2.32 67.22 19.75
C PRO A 453 3.06 65.88 19.63
N GLN A 454 4.03 65.81 18.71
CA GLN A 454 4.93 64.66 18.60
C GLN A 454 5.64 64.45 19.93
N PRO A 455 5.63 63.23 20.50
CA PRO A 455 6.48 62.93 21.64
C PRO A 455 7.95 63.00 21.19
N ASP A 456 8.79 63.46 22.10
CA ASP A 456 10.22 63.68 21.87
C ASP A 456 10.88 62.49 21.16
N LYS A 457 11.59 62.79 20.08
CA LYS A 457 12.49 61.86 19.39
C LYS A 457 13.75 61.66 20.23
N ASP A 458 13.59 61.11 21.42
CA ASP A 458 14.73 60.67 22.23
C ASP A 458 15.25 59.35 21.67
N GLY A 459 16.27 59.47 20.82
CA GLY A 459 17.47 58.64 20.97
C GLY A 459 17.38 57.14 20.66
N GLU A 460 16.41 56.64 19.89
CA GLU A 460 16.53 55.29 19.34
C GLU A 460 17.51 55.33 18.14
N GLN A 461 18.81 55.26 18.46
CA GLN A 461 19.83 54.96 17.45
C GLN A 461 19.37 53.72 16.67
N PRO A 462 19.42 53.71 15.33
CA PRO A 462 19.10 52.53 14.56
C PRO A 462 20.03 51.42 15.05
N SER A 463 19.49 50.46 15.81
CA SER A 463 20.25 49.29 16.24
C SER A 463 20.77 48.64 14.97
N GLU A 464 22.09 48.57 14.79
CA GLU A 464 22.69 48.10 13.55
C GLU A 464 22.30 46.63 13.30
N ASP A 465 22.22 46.26 12.03
CA ASP A 465 22.02 44.87 11.64
C ASP A 465 23.17 44.03 12.20
N GLN A 466 22.86 42.93 12.88
CA GLN A 466 23.88 42.08 13.49
C GLN A 466 24.32 41.01 12.48
N VAL A 467 25.61 40.95 12.19
CA VAL A 467 26.21 39.85 11.44
C VAL A 467 26.51 38.71 12.40
N ILE A 468 25.93 37.54 12.14
CA ILE A 468 26.02 36.35 12.98
C ILE A 468 26.63 35.23 12.12
N VAL A 469 27.65 34.56 12.64
CA VAL A 469 28.20 33.34 12.03
C VAL A 469 27.73 32.15 12.83
N VAL A 470 26.98 31.25 12.20
CA VAL A 470 26.50 30.01 12.82
C VAL A 470 27.19 28.82 12.18
N THR A 471 27.61 27.85 13.00
CA THR A 471 28.06 26.55 12.51
C THR A 471 26.86 25.62 12.46
N VAL A 472 26.53 25.14 11.27
CA VAL A 472 25.37 24.29 11.02
C VAL A 472 25.83 22.91 10.63
N LYS A 473 25.33 21.86 11.28
CA LYS A 473 25.47 20.49 10.78
C LYS A 473 24.27 20.17 9.91
N LEU A 474 24.50 19.99 8.61
CA LEU A 474 23.40 19.74 7.68
C LEU A 474 22.69 18.44 8.03
N GLY A 475 21.36 18.49 8.00
CA GLY A 475 20.51 17.33 8.24
C GLY A 475 20.20 16.61 6.93
N GLU A 476 19.36 15.59 7.05
CA GLU A 476 18.70 15.00 5.88
C GLU A 476 17.39 15.73 5.60
N GLU A 477 16.94 15.68 4.34
CA GLU A 477 15.64 16.18 3.95
C GLU A 477 14.55 15.35 4.66
N PRO A 478 13.57 15.96 5.36
CA PRO A 478 12.55 15.21 6.09
C PRO A 478 11.67 14.41 5.15
N SER A 479 11.29 13.20 5.56
CA SER A 479 10.21 12.44 4.91
C SER A 479 8.90 13.14 5.26
N TYR A 480 8.12 13.53 4.25
CA TYR A 480 6.85 14.25 4.45
C TYR A 480 5.64 13.36 4.35
#